data_AF-A0A3D2KA79-F1
#
_entry.id   AF-A0A3D2KA79-F1
#
_cell.length_a   1.000
_cell.length_b   1.000
_cell.length_c   1.000
_cell.angle_alpha   90.00
_cell.angle_beta   90.00
_cell.angle_gamma   90.00
#
_symmetry.space_group_name_H-M   'P 1'
#
loop_
_entity.id
_entity.type
_entity.pdbx_description
1 polymer ?
#
loop_
_entity_poly.entity_id
_entity_poly.type
_entity_poly.pdbx_seq_one_letter_code
_entity_poly.pdbx_strand_id
1 'polypeptide(L)'
;MSVVVAMTGASGNMGQAAVKEMMALPFVHLKLLLLNEKRERRLKKKWQKRYGDRVEVFFGNLKNLDDCRTLVCKTDYVINMAAVIPPLADKRPDLARDANVTGVKNLVTAIEELSVQPKFIHISTVALYGNRNYLHPWGRVGDPLLPSVYDEYGMSKLIGERIVLDSKINTWAVLRQTGMLYEKLLMSNISDGLMFHTPFNVPIEWVTDRDSGVLIKNLLKEDHEQGASDFWKNVYNIGGGAAYRTTGYETFDMGFAMIGGGTERFMRPNWHATRNFHCMWFADSDVLERRYAYQSRSMADFWSDIKKKNKYFALAKPIPSSWISALVFKRLLKDKNAPYRWVKEGNEGRIKAFFGSKKEWERIGEKWDGFSVWCKNEIAGHNYQEEIEPSYAERCKLSHGYDDSKPNAEIDLADLQSAARFRGGECEATAFEKGDLYATLDWKCAEGHSFQASPFTVLKAGHWCPHCIREGRWNFDLLAKKNPFYAQVWYDSHEQDENALYWFDEDHASRFEVTP
;
A
#
# COMPACT_ATOMS: atom_id res chain seq x y z
N MET A 1 1.12 17.74 29.49
CA MET A 1 -0.10 17.02 29.95
C MET A 1 -0.01 15.59 29.42
N SER A 2 -0.58 14.60 30.10
CA SER A 2 -0.65 13.23 29.54
C SER A 2 -1.59 13.20 28.33
N VAL A 3 -1.30 12.37 27.33
CA VAL A 3 -2.17 12.11 26.18
C VAL A 3 -2.54 10.63 26.11
N VAL A 4 -3.78 10.34 25.76
CA VAL A 4 -4.31 8.99 25.59
C VAL A 4 -4.43 8.70 24.09
N VAL A 5 -3.67 7.70 23.63
CA VAL A 5 -3.67 7.24 22.25
C VAL A 5 -4.41 5.90 22.17
N ALA A 6 -5.59 5.93 21.55
CA ALA A 6 -6.32 4.76 21.13
C ALA A 6 -5.63 4.14 19.90
N MET A 7 -5.42 2.83 19.89
CA MET A 7 -4.73 2.16 18.78
C MET A 7 -5.32 0.79 18.45
N THR A 8 -5.45 0.54 17.15
CA THR A 8 -5.81 -0.76 16.56
C THR A 8 -4.60 -1.36 15.84
N GLY A 9 -4.60 -2.67 15.62
CA GLY A 9 -3.49 -3.34 14.90
C GLY A 9 -2.17 -3.37 15.68
N ALA A 10 -2.19 -3.06 16.98
CA ALA A 10 -1.00 -3.00 17.83
C ALA A 10 -0.23 -4.33 17.93
N SER A 11 -0.88 -5.48 17.69
CA SER A 11 -0.21 -6.80 17.67
C SER A 11 0.52 -7.10 16.36
N GLY A 12 0.32 -6.30 15.30
CA GLY A 12 1.02 -6.39 14.02
C GLY A 12 2.51 -6.03 14.10
N ASN A 13 3.24 -6.10 12.99
CA ASN A 13 4.67 -5.73 12.96
C ASN A 13 4.85 -4.22 13.15
N MET A 14 4.24 -3.41 12.28
CA MET A 14 4.23 -1.94 12.41
C MET A 14 3.65 -1.50 13.76
N GLY A 15 2.54 -2.13 14.18
CA GLY A 15 1.88 -1.80 15.44
C GLY A 15 2.78 -2.03 16.67
N GLN A 16 3.50 -3.15 16.73
CA GLN A 16 4.43 -3.42 17.83
C GLN A 16 5.61 -2.44 17.84
N ALA A 17 6.10 -2.04 16.66
CA ALA A 17 7.15 -1.03 16.55
C ALA A 17 6.66 0.35 17.02
N ALA A 18 5.47 0.78 16.58
CA ALA A 18 4.84 2.01 17.03
C ALA A 18 4.58 2.01 18.54
N VAL A 19 4.04 0.93 19.13
CA VAL A 19 3.90 0.80 20.60
C VAL A 19 5.25 0.96 21.29
N LYS A 20 6.32 0.32 20.78
CA LYS A 20 7.64 0.43 21.38
C LYS A 20 8.18 1.88 21.35
N GLU A 21 8.07 2.54 20.21
CA GLU A 21 8.60 3.89 20.02
C GLU A 21 7.75 4.95 20.76
N MET A 22 6.42 4.90 20.68
CA MET A 22 5.53 5.81 21.40
C MET A 22 5.71 5.75 22.92
N MET A 23 5.97 4.55 23.47
CA MET A 23 6.17 4.40 24.92
C MET A 23 7.46 5.05 25.44
N ALA A 24 8.38 5.46 24.57
CA ALA A 24 9.52 6.29 24.94
C ALA A 24 9.11 7.73 25.29
N LEU A 25 7.92 8.18 24.88
CA LEU A 25 7.37 9.49 25.25
C LEU A 25 6.72 9.38 26.63
N PRO A 26 7.19 10.12 27.67
CA PRO A 26 6.71 9.94 29.03
C PRO A 26 5.24 10.35 29.22
N PHE A 27 4.73 11.21 28.35
CA PHE A 27 3.37 11.72 28.40
C PHE A 27 2.33 10.81 27.72
N VAL A 28 2.74 9.75 27.01
CA VAL A 28 1.81 8.89 26.26
C VAL A 28 1.26 7.75 27.13
N HIS A 29 -0.07 7.63 27.13
CA HIS A 29 -0.82 6.46 27.61
C HIS A 29 -1.47 5.78 26.41
N LEU A 30 -1.43 4.45 26.35
CA LEU A 30 -1.98 3.68 25.24
C LEU A 30 -3.24 2.94 25.67
N LYS A 31 -4.26 3.00 24.81
CA LYS A 31 -5.48 2.20 24.91
C LYS A 31 -5.58 1.31 23.67
N LEU A 32 -5.36 0.02 23.85
CA LEU A 32 -5.12 -0.92 22.75
C LEU A 32 -6.29 -1.89 22.55
N LEU A 33 -6.88 -1.88 21.35
CA LEU A 33 -7.84 -2.91 20.93
C LEU A 33 -7.09 -4.12 20.36
N LEU A 34 -7.22 -5.27 20.99
CA LEU A 34 -6.66 -6.54 20.49
C LEU A 34 -7.76 -7.59 20.30
N LEU A 35 -7.53 -8.55 19.39
CA LEU A 35 -8.35 -9.77 19.33
C LEU A 35 -8.11 -10.62 20.60
N ASN A 36 -9.10 -11.45 20.99
CA ASN A 36 -8.96 -12.33 22.16
C ASN A 36 -8.28 -13.66 21.83
N GLU A 37 -7.04 -13.59 21.36
CA GLU A 37 -6.27 -14.76 20.95
C GLU A 37 -5.07 -15.04 21.88
N LYS A 38 -4.49 -16.24 21.76
CA LYS A 38 -3.39 -16.68 22.65
C LYS A 38 -2.17 -15.76 22.55
N ARG A 39 -1.85 -15.26 21.35
CA ARG A 39 -0.74 -14.33 21.12
C ARG A 39 -1.02 -12.97 21.77
N GLU A 40 -2.21 -12.44 21.60
CA GLU A 40 -2.67 -11.14 22.08
C GLU A 40 -2.76 -11.12 23.60
N ARG A 41 -3.25 -12.21 24.22
CA ARG A 41 -3.19 -12.39 25.69
C ARG A 41 -1.76 -12.37 26.24
N ARG A 42 -0.79 -12.92 25.50
CA ARG A 42 0.64 -12.85 25.88
C ARG A 42 1.20 -11.43 25.71
N LEU A 43 0.84 -10.74 24.64
CA LEU A 43 1.23 -9.34 24.41
C LEU A 43 0.69 -8.42 25.49
N LYS A 44 -0.59 -8.56 25.87
CA LYS A 44 -1.19 -7.85 27.00
C LYS A 44 -0.37 -8.01 28.27
N LYS A 45 -0.10 -9.25 28.70
CA LYS A 45 0.71 -9.53 29.90
C LYS A 45 2.11 -8.92 29.81
N LYS A 46 2.76 -9.00 28.63
CA LYS A 46 4.09 -8.43 28.38
C LYS A 46 4.09 -6.90 28.52
N TRP A 47 3.12 -6.21 27.91
CA TRP A 47 3.05 -4.75 27.94
C TRP A 47 2.64 -4.23 29.31
N GLN A 48 1.63 -4.84 29.96
CA GLN A 48 1.24 -4.46 31.33
C GLN A 48 2.41 -4.64 32.31
N LYS A 49 3.16 -5.75 32.22
CA LYS A 49 4.37 -5.95 33.04
C LYS A 49 5.44 -4.88 32.80
N ARG A 50 5.60 -4.44 31.55
CA ARG A 50 6.68 -3.52 31.16
C ARG A 50 6.34 -2.05 31.40
N TYR A 51 5.07 -1.68 31.23
CA TYR A 51 4.64 -0.29 31.14
C TYR A 51 3.59 0.10 32.20
N GLY A 52 3.10 -0.86 32.99
CA GLY A 52 2.12 -0.62 34.04
C GLY A 52 0.84 0.04 33.51
N ASP A 53 0.36 1.04 34.25
CA ASP A 53 -0.90 1.75 33.98
C ASP A 53 -0.85 2.67 32.76
N ARG A 54 0.32 2.82 32.12
CA ARG A 54 0.42 3.53 30.84
C ARG A 54 -0.09 2.72 29.65
N VAL A 55 -0.42 1.44 29.82
CA VAL A 55 -0.99 0.61 28.74
C VAL A 55 -2.23 -0.13 29.23
N GLU A 56 -3.38 0.30 28.72
CA GLU A 56 -4.65 -0.39 28.83
C GLU A 56 -4.88 -1.28 27.61
N VAL A 57 -5.30 -2.52 27.83
CA VAL A 57 -5.63 -3.47 26.76
C VAL A 57 -7.01 -4.05 26.98
N PHE A 58 -7.87 -3.86 25.98
CA PHE A 58 -9.20 -4.43 25.91
C PHE A 58 -9.29 -5.37 24.70
N PHE A 59 -10.10 -6.41 24.85
CA PHE A 59 -10.29 -7.42 23.82
C PHE A 59 -11.61 -7.20 23.11
N GLY A 60 -11.59 -7.14 21.79
CA GLY A 60 -12.77 -6.90 20.95
C GLY A 60 -12.43 -7.03 19.47
N ASN A 61 -13.30 -6.55 18.60
CA ASN A 61 -13.12 -6.58 17.16
C ASN A 61 -13.66 -5.29 16.51
N LEU A 62 -12.93 -4.75 15.53
CA LEU A 62 -13.34 -3.54 14.82
C LEU A 62 -14.66 -3.66 14.07
N LYS A 63 -15.07 -4.88 13.69
CA LYS A 63 -16.39 -5.09 13.08
C LYS A 63 -17.56 -4.83 14.04
N ASN A 64 -17.30 -4.75 15.35
CA ASN A 64 -18.28 -4.39 16.34
C ASN A 64 -18.19 -2.89 16.64
N LEU A 65 -19.28 -2.16 16.42
CA LEU A 65 -19.33 -0.72 16.65
C LEU A 65 -19.11 -0.36 18.13
N ASP A 66 -19.64 -1.15 19.07
CA ASP A 66 -19.50 -0.88 20.51
C ASP A 66 -18.07 -1.07 21.02
N ASP A 67 -17.31 -1.99 20.43
CA ASP A 67 -15.88 -2.14 20.71
C ASP A 67 -15.11 -0.89 20.23
N CYS A 68 -15.52 -0.32 19.09
CA CYS A 68 -14.95 0.93 18.57
C CYS A 68 -15.32 2.13 19.45
N ARG A 69 -16.59 2.25 19.88
CA ARG A 69 -17.02 3.28 20.85
C ARG A 69 -16.22 3.21 22.14
N THR A 70 -16.05 1.99 22.66
CA THR A 70 -15.26 1.75 23.86
C THR A 70 -13.81 2.17 23.66
N LEU A 71 -13.18 1.85 22.52
CA LEU A 71 -11.81 2.26 22.18
C LEU A 71 -11.65 3.77 22.21
N VAL A 72 -12.46 4.50 21.43
CA VAL A 72 -12.24 5.92 21.12
C VAL A 72 -12.68 6.86 22.27
N CYS A 73 -13.55 6.39 23.16
CA CYS A 73 -14.03 7.17 24.30
C CYS A 73 -12.88 7.67 25.19
N LYS A 74 -12.89 8.98 25.47
CA LYS A 74 -11.91 9.72 26.30
C LYS A 74 -10.47 9.54 25.81
N THR A 75 -10.25 9.71 24.51
CA THR A 75 -8.92 9.66 23.90
C THR A 75 -8.60 10.95 23.16
N ASP A 76 -7.30 11.28 23.04
CA ASP A 76 -6.82 12.47 22.33
C ASP A 76 -6.48 12.13 20.86
N TYR A 77 -5.99 10.91 20.64
CA TYR A 77 -5.64 10.39 19.32
C TYR A 77 -6.24 9.00 19.11
N VAL A 78 -6.62 8.70 17.88
CA VAL A 78 -6.94 7.36 17.42
C VAL A 78 -6.00 7.02 16.26
N ILE A 79 -5.26 5.92 16.37
CA ILE A 79 -4.37 5.43 15.30
C ILE A 79 -4.88 4.07 14.82
N ASN A 80 -5.42 4.03 13.61
CA ASN A 80 -5.90 2.80 12.98
C ASN A 80 -4.80 2.16 12.13
N MET A 81 -4.15 1.12 12.66
CA MET A 81 -3.19 0.27 11.94
C MET A 81 -3.71 -1.15 11.68
N ALA A 82 -4.94 -1.46 12.09
CA ALA A 82 -5.51 -2.77 11.85
C ALA A 82 -5.77 -2.95 10.35
N ALA A 83 -5.26 -4.05 9.83
CA ALA A 83 -5.59 -4.52 8.50
C ALA A 83 -5.43 -6.04 8.43
N VAL A 84 -6.20 -6.66 7.56
CA VAL A 84 -5.88 -8.00 7.05
C VAL A 84 -5.15 -7.81 5.73
N ILE A 85 -3.95 -8.38 5.64
CA ILE A 85 -3.02 -8.24 4.51
C ILE A 85 -2.78 -9.61 3.83
N PRO A 86 -2.24 -9.64 2.60
CA PRO A 86 -1.85 -10.89 1.95
C PRO A 86 -0.79 -11.68 2.76
N PRO A 87 -0.79 -13.02 2.68
CA PRO A 87 -1.69 -13.85 1.87
C PRO A 87 -3.04 -14.14 2.53
N LEU A 88 -3.30 -13.62 3.76
CA LEU A 88 -4.57 -13.88 4.45
C LEU A 88 -5.72 -13.15 3.77
N ALA A 89 -5.51 -11.92 3.29
CA ALA A 89 -6.54 -11.18 2.55
C ALA A 89 -7.03 -11.97 1.32
N ASP A 90 -6.11 -12.54 0.54
CA ASP A 90 -6.46 -13.33 -0.65
C ASP A 90 -7.18 -14.65 -0.29
N LYS A 91 -6.84 -15.24 0.87
CA LYS A 91 -7.42 -16.51 1.33
C LYS A 91 -8.73 -16.33 2.08
N ARG A 92 -8.93 -15.17 2.70
CA ARG A 92 -10.04 -14.80 3.58
C ARG A 92 -10.44 -13.33 3.36
N PRO A 93 -10.94 -13.01 2.16
CA PRO A 93 -11.34 -11.64 1.81
C PRO A 93 -12.54 -11.15 2.64
N ASP A 94 -13.34 -12.05 3.20
CA ASP A 94 -14.33 -11.73 4.22
C ASP A 94 -13.69 -11.04 5.43
N LEU A 95 -12.53 -11.52 5.90
CA LEU A 95 -11.79 -10.90 6.98
C LEU A 95 -11.15 -9.56 6.55
N ALA A 96 -10.74 -9.44 5.29
CA ALA A 96 -10.25 -8.18 4.72
C ALA A 96 -11.37 -7.13 4.71
N ARG A 97 -12.57 -7.45 4.26
CA ARG A 97 -13.75 -6.57 4.34
C ARG A 97 -14.05 -6.18 5.79
N ASP A 98 -14.15 -7.17 6.69
CA ASP A 98 -14.46 -6.95 8.10
C ASP A 98 -13.50 -5.94 8.76
N ALA A 99 -12.19 -6.07 8.51
CA ALA A 99 -11.18 -5.21 9.12
C ALA A 99 -10.96 -3.89 8.36
N ASN A 100 -10.79 -3.96 7.05
CA ASN A 100 -10.31 -2.85 6.21
C ASN A 100 -11.45 -1.92 5.77
N VAL A 101 -12.70 -2.39 5.72
CA VAL A 101 -13.88 -1.60 5.30
C VAL A 101 -14.82 -1.39 6.48
N THR A 102 -15.45 -2.46 6.96
CA THR A 102 -16.44 -2.39 8.06
C THR A 102 -15.82 -1.83 9.33
N GLY A 103 -14.62 -2.29 9.69
CA GLY A 103 -13.89 -1.80 10.85
C GLY A 103 -13.53 -0.32 10.77
N VAL A 104 -13.16 0.16 9.58
CA VAL A 104 -12.87 1.58 9.36
C VAL A 104 -14.15 2.41 9.47
N LYS A 105 -15.25 1.95 8.86
CA LYS A 105 -16.56 2.58 9.00
C LYS A 105 -16.99 2.72 10.45
N ASN A 106 -16.87 1.64 11.24
CA ASN A 106 -17.23 1.67 12.65
C ASN A 106 -16.36 2.62 13.48
N LEU A 107 -15.05 2.69 13.21
CA LEU A 107 -14.18 3.66 13.87
C LEU A 107 -14.58 5.10 13.54
N VAL A 108 -14.83 5.39 12.26
CA VAL A 108 -15.28 6.71 11.82
C VAL A 108 -16.60 7.09 12.51
N THR A 109 -17.59 6.20 12.45
CA THR A 109 -18.88 6.42 13.13
C THR A 109 -18.70 6.66 14.62
N ALA A 110 -17.90 5.84 15.32
CA ALA A 110 -17.66 6.01 16.74
C ALA A 110 -16.96 7.32 17.09
N ILE A 111 -16.07 7.83 16.23
CA ILE A 111 -15.41 9.14 16.41
C ILE A 111 -16.41 10.27 16.15
N GLU A 112 -17.20 10.21 15.09
CA GLU A 112 -18.20 11.23 14.74
C GLU A 112 -19.29 11.41 15.78
N GLU A 113 -19.62 10.34 16.53
CA GLU A 113 -20.57 10.38 17.65
C GLU A 113 -20.06 11.17 18.87
N LEU A 114 -18.76 11.47 18.95
CA LEU A 114 -18.18 12.23 20.07
C LEU A 114 -18.33 13.74 19.86
N SER A 115 -18.74 14.45 20.91
CA SER A 115 -18.76 15.93 20.91
C SER A 115 -17.36 16.54 20.84
N VAL A 116 -16.38 15.88 21.46
CA VAL A 116 -14.95 16.21 21.34
C VAL A 116 -14.27 15.05 20.64
N GLN A 117 -13.99 15.23 19.36
CA GLN A 117 -13.40 14.20 18.52
C GLN A 117 -11.88 14.09 18.77
N PRO A 118 -11.33 12.87 18.94
CA PRO A 118 -9.89 12.66 18.88
C PRO A 118 -9.34 12.96 17.47
N LYS A 119 -8.04 13.29 17.40
CA LYS A 119 -7.33 13.36 16.11
C LYS A 119 -7.14 11.95 15.55
N PHE A 120 -7.43 11.74 14.28
CA PHE A 120 -7.46 10.41 13.68
C PHE A 120 -6.34 10.18 12.67
N ILE A 121 -5.53 9.12 12.86
CA ILE A 121 -4.51 8.69 11.89
C ILE A 121 -4.93 7.35 11.33
N HIS A 122 -5.11 7.27 10.00
CA HIS A 122 -5.41 6.03 9.30
C HIS A 122 -4.22 5.55 8.48
N ILE A 123 -3.75 4.33 8.72
CA ILE A 123 -2.72 3.71 7.88
C ILE A 123 -3.37 3.09 6.66
N SER A 124 -3.11 3.66 5.50
CA SER A 124 -3.42 3.11 4.17
C SER A 124 -2.18 2.42 3.58
N THR A 125 -2.10 2.23 2.27
CA THR A 125 -1.03 1.42 1.65
C THR A 125 -0.65 1.88 0.23
N VAL A 126 0.57 1.58 -0.19
CA VAL A 126 1.01 1.74 -1.59
C VAL A 126 0.20 0.85 -2.55
N ALA A 127 -0.47 -0.20 -2.05
CA ALA A 127 -1.28 -1.11 -2.88
C ALA A 127 -2.42 -0.41 -3.66
N LEU A 128 -2.85 0.78 -3.21
CA LEU A 128 -3.87 1.56 -3.91
C LEU A 128 -3.40 2.00 -5.30
N TYR A 129 -2.11 2.25 -5.49
CA TYR A 129 -1.57 2.75 -6.76
C TYR A 129 -1.50 1.68 -7.86
N GLY A 130 -1.46 0.40 -7.47
CA GLY A 130 -1.34 -0.72 -8.40
C GLY A 130 0.01 -0.77 -9.12
N ASN A 131 -0.04 -1.27 -10.35
CA ASN A 131 1.16 -1.57 -11.14
C ASN A 131 1.98 -0.33 -11.49
N ARG A 132 3.30 -0.44 -11.34
CA ARG A 132 4.31 0.46 -11.91
C ARG A 132 5.46 -0.35 -12.48
N ASN A 133 6.17 0.22 -13.44
CA ASN A 133 7.39 -0.34 -14.03
C ASN A 133 8.35 0.81 -14.39
N TYR A 134 9.38 0.52 -15.18
CA TYR A 134 10.40 1.46 -15.61
C TYR A 134 9.90 2.61 -16.51
N LEU A 135 8.66 2.55 -17.04
CA LEU A 135 8.07 3.66 -17.82
C LEU A 135 7.61 4.81 -16.91
N HIS A 136 6.95 4.48 -15.80
CA HIS A 136 6.56 5.44 -14.74
C HIS A 136 6.93 4.91 -13.36
N PRO A 137 8.22 4.96 -12.97
CA PRO A 137 8.64 4.33 -11.72
C PRO A 137 8.42 5.20 -10.47
N TRP A 138 8.24 6.50 -10.68
CA TRP A 138 7.97 7.48 -9.64
C TRP A 138 6.48 7.77 -9.55
N GLY A 139 5.97 7.88 -8.33
CA GLY A 139 4.61 8.37 -8.07
C GLY A 139 4.51 9.25 -6.84
N ARG A 140 3.37 9.93 -6.70
CA ARG A 140 3.04 10.82 -5.59
C ARG A 140 1.58 10.67 -5.15
N VAL A 141 1.23 11.25 -4.01
CA VAL A 141 -0.16 11.46 -3.61
C VAL A 141 -0.90 12.25 -4.68
N GLY A 142 -2.11 11.81 -5.01
CA GLY A 142 -2.92 12.36 -6.11
C GLY A 142 -2.83 11.58 -7.42
N ASP A 143 -1.81 10.74 -7.61
CA ASP A 143 -1.68 9.88 -8.79
C ASP A 143 -2.78 8.80 -8.86
N PRO A 144 -3.02 8.21 -10.05
CA PRO A 144 -4.07 7.21 -10.26
C PRO A 144 -4.03 6.05 -9.26
N LEU A 145 -5.20 5.77 -8.67
CA LEU A 145 -5.42 4.65 -7.76
C LEU A 145 -6.06 3.49 -8.56
N LEU A 146 -5.23 2.50 -8.88
CA LEU A 146 -5.57 1.38 -9.75
C LEU A 146 -5.21 0.04 -9.08
N PRO A 147 -5.84 -0.35 -7.95
CA PRO A 147 -5.49 -1.60 -7.27
C PRO A 147 -5.42 -2.78 -8.24
N SER A 148 -4.37 -3.60 -8.10
CA SER A 148 -4.10 -4.71 -9.00
C SER A 148 -5.30 -5.67 -9.12
N VAL A 149 -5.50 -6.23 -10.30
CA VAL A 149 -6.57 -7.20 -10.56
C VAL A 149 -6.44 -8.39 -9.62
N TYR A 150 -7.54 -8.78 -8.98
CA TYR A 150 -7.60 -9.81 -7.93
C TYR A 150 -6.87 -9.46 -6.62
N ASP A 151 -6.46 -8.20 -6.39
CA ASP A 151 -5.91 -7.72 -5.12
C ASP A 151 -7.03 -7.20 -4.20
N GLU A 152 -7.63 -8.11 -3.43
CA GLU A 152 -8.68 -7.79 -2.44
C GLU A 152 -8.15 -6.89 -1.31
N TYR A 153 -6.86 -6.96 -1.01
CA TYR A 153 -6.25 -6.08 -0.01
C TYR A 153 -6.19 -4.64 -0.51
N GLY A 154 -5.63 -4.42 -1.71
CA GLY A 154 -5.59 -3.10 -2.34
C GLY A 154 -6.99 -2.51 -2.51
N MET A 155 -7.95 -3.32 -2.97
CA MET A 155 -9.35 -2.89 -3.16
C MET A 155 -10.04 -2.51 -1.84
N SER A 156 -9.96 -3.37 -0.82
CA SER A 156 -10.58 -3.10 0.49
C SER A 156 -9.93 -1.90 1.20
N LYS A 157 -8.61 -1.69 1.04
CA LYS A 157 -7.92 -0.51 1.57
C LYS A 157 -8.26 0.77 0.82
N LEU A 158 -8.48 0.71 -0.49
CA LEU A 158 -8.97 1.85 -1.28
C LEU A 158 -10.33 2.33 -0.76
N ILE A 159 -11.26 1.40 -0.55
CA ILE A 159 -12.59 1.71 0.01
C ILE A 159 -12.47 2.23 1.45
N GLY A 160 -11.67 1.56 2.28
CA GLY A 160 -11.40 1.99 3.66
C GLY A 160 -10.85 3.41 3.75
N GLU A 161 -9.90 3.77 2.88
CA GLU A 161 -9.33 5.11 2.84
C GLU A 161 -10.40 6.16 2.48
N ARG A 162 -11.24 5.87 1.49
CA ARG A 162 -12.33 6.78 1.07
C ARG A 162 -13.31 7.09 2.20
N ILE A 163 -13.63 6.09 3.03
CA ILE A 163 -14.50 6.26 4.21
C ILE A 163 -13.92 7.30 5.18
N VAL A 164 -12.58 7.36 5.33
CA VAL A 164 -11.93 8.37 6.19
C VAL A 164 -11.98 9.76 5.54
N LEU A 165 -11.69 9.85 4.24
CA LEU A 165 -11.69 11.11 3.51
C LEU A 165 -13.06 11.79 3.50
N ASP A 166 -14.13 11.00 3.37
CA ASP A 166 -15.51 11.49 3.31
C ASP A 166 -16.14 11.65 4.72
N SER A 167 -15.37 11.43 5.79
CA SER A 167 -15.86 11.59 7.16
C SER A 167 -16.01 13.05 7.59
N LYS A 168 -16.87 13.26 8.60
CA LYS A 168 -17.04 14.51 9.36
C LYS A 168 -16.05 14.63 10.51
N ILE A 169 -14.95 13.87 10.48
CA ILE A 169 -13.88 14.00 11.47
C ILE A 169 -13.12 15.30 11.21
N ASN A 170 -13.03 16.15 12.23
CA ASN A 170 -12.45 17.49 12.12
C ASN A 170 -10.94 17.46 11.86
N THR A 171 -10.24 16.47 12.39
CA THR A 171 -8.78 16.38 12.31
C THR A 171 -8.38 14.94 12.03
N TRP A 172 -7.95 14.68 10.79
CA TRP A 172 -7.50 13.36 10.37
C TRP A 172 -6.25 13.43 9.50
N ALA A 173 -5.48 12.34 9.42
CA ALA A 173 -4.41 12.17 8.45
C ALA A 173 -4.43 10.72 7.92
N VAL A 174 -4.13 10.54 6.63
CA VAL A 174 -3.98 9.23 6.00
C VAL A 174 -2.53 9.02 5.64
N LEU A 175 -1.95 7.90 6.04
CA LEU A 175 -0.57 7.55 5.73
C LEU A 175 -0.53 6.28 4.87
N ARG A 176 -0.19 6.40 3.59
CA ARG A 176 -0.03 5.29 2.65
C ARG A 176 1.32 4.62 2.90
N GLN A 177 1.28 3.53 3.66
CA GLN A 177 2.46 2.76 4.03
C GLN A 177 3.00 1.98 2.83
N THR A 178 4.29 2.14 2.52
CA THR A 178 4.98 1.31 1.51
C THR A 178 5.34 -0.09 2.04
N GLY A 179 5.94 -0.92 1.18
CA GLY A 179 6.53 -2.21 1.52
C GLY A 179 7.44 -2.12 2.74
N MET A 180 7.19 -2.99 3.73
CA MET A 180 7.86 -2.91 5.02
C MET A 180 8.91 -4.01 5.19
N LEU A 181 10.14 -3.60 5.51
CA LEU A 181 11.22 -4.49 5.93
C LEU A 181 11.06 -4.78 7.44
N TYR A 182 10.96 -6.06 7.79
CA TYR A 182 10.87 -6.53 9.17
C TYR A 182 11.59 -7.85 9.34
N GLU A 183 11.94 -8.19 10.58
CA GLU A 183 12.86 -9.29 10.91
C GLU A 183 12.50 -10.67 10.32
N LYS A 184 11.20 -10.95 10.15
CA LYS A 184 10.72 -12.25 9.68
C LYS A 184 10.35 -12.28 8.19
N LEU A 185 10.59 -11.20 7.44
CA LEU A 185 10.17 -11.06 6.04
C LEU A 185 10.50 -12.29 5.18
N LEU A 186 11.75 -12.74 5.20
CA LEU A 186 12.19 -13.90 4.42
C LEU A 186 11.46 -15.19 4.81
N MET A 187 11.30 -15.44 6.11
CA MET A 187 10.68 -16.68 6.59
C MET A 187 9.17 -16.70 6.34
N SER A 188 8.52 -15.54 6.37
CA SER A 188 7.10 -15.42 6.01
C SER A 188 6.87 -15.72 4.52
N ASN A 189 7.78 -15.26 3.66
CA ASN A 189 7.64 -15.34 2.20
C ASN A 189 7.95 -16.73 1.60
N ILE A 190 8.54 -17.66 2.38
CA ILE A 190 8.84 -19.03 1.92
C ILE A 190 7.75 -20.05 2.26
N SER A 191 6.54 -19.58 2.58
CA SER A 191 5.39 -20.43 2.96
C SER A 191 4.21 -20.35 1.98
N ASP A 192 4.29 -19.48 0.98
CA ASP A 192 3.23 -19.16 0.03
C ASP A 192 3.84 -18.76 -1.33
N GLY A 193 3.10 -18.95 -2.43
CA GLY A 193 3.55 -18.55 -3.77
C GLY A 193 3.58 -17.04 -4.02
N LEU A 194 3.10 -16.23 -3.08
CA LEU A 194 3.01 -14.76 -3.18
C LEU A 194 4.34 -14.08 -3.58
N MET A 195 5.49 -14.61 -3.17
CA MET A 195 6.78 -14.00 -3.54
C MET A 195 6.99 -13.89 -5.06
N PHE A 196 6.37 -14.77 -5.84
CA PHE A 196 6.45 -14.77 -7.29
C PHE A 196 5.55 -13.73 -7.94
N HIS A 197 4.73 -13.01 -7.17
CA HIS A 197 3.94 -11.90 -7.71
C HIS A 197 4.80 -10.67 -7.96
N THR A 198 5.90 -10.50 -7.22
CA THR A 198 6.83 -9.39 -7.39
C THR A 198 7.59 -9.51 -8.72
N PRO A 199 7.34 -8.63 -9.69
CA PRO A 199 8.10 -8.60 -10.94
C PRO A 199 9.54 -8.19 -10.70
N PHE A 200 10.47 -8.67 -11.53
CA PHE A 200 11.89 -8.31 -11.37
C PHE A 200 12.17 -6.83 -11.62
N ASN A 201 11.44 -6.20 -12.55
CA ASN A 201 11.65 -4.80 -12.93
C ASN A 201 10.67 -3.82 -12.25
N VAL A 202 9.95 -4.25 -11.20
CA VAL A 202 9.11 -3.32 -10.43
C VAL A 202 9.97 -2.40 -9.56
N PRO A 203 9.72 -1.08 -9.54
CA PRO A 203 10.33 -0.17 -8.58
C PRO A 203 9.72 -0.36 -7.18
N ILE A 204 10.57 -0.45 -6.16
CA ILE A 204 10.16 -0.59 -4.76
C ILE A 204 10.97 0.34 -3.88
N GLU A 205 10.30 1.32 -3.27
CA GLU A 205 10.84 2.06 -2.12
C GLU A 205 10.37 1.40 -0.83
N TRP A 206 11.29 0.84 -0.07
CA TRP A 206 10.99 0.17 1.20
C TRP A 206 11.07 1.13 2.39
N VAL A 207 10.55 0.70 3.55
CA VAL A 207 10.85 1.31 4.85
C VAL A 207 10.87 0.24 5.94
N THR A 208 11.59 0.45 7.04
CA THR A 208 11.60 -0.54 8.14
C THR A 208 10.40 -0.39 9.05
N ASP A 209 9.96 -1.48 9.67
CA ASP A 209 8.92 -1.44 10.71
C ASP A 209 9.28 -0.49 11.85
N ARG A 210 10.56 -0.44 12.22
CA ARG A 210 11.10 0.50 13.20
C ARG A 210 10.94 1.95 12.76
N ASP A 211 11.37 2.31 11.56
CA ASP A 211 11.30 3.71 11.10
C ASP A 211 9.83 4.16 10.98
N SER A 212 8.92 3.30 10.53
CA SER A 212 7.47 3.56 10.60
C SER A 212 6.98 3.80 12.04
N GLY A 213 7.54 3.10 13.03
CA GLY A 213 7.25 3.36 14.45
C GLY A 213 7.83 4.69 14.96
N VAL A 214 9.03 5.06 14.50
CA VAL A 214 9.68 6.34 14.82
C VAL A 214 8.87 7.51 14.25
N LEU A 215 8.34 7.37 13.03
CA LEU A 215 7.45 8.37 12.41
C LEU A 215 6.27 8.68 13.33
N ILE A 216 5.56 7.66 13.81
CA ILE A 216 4.40 7.85 14.70
C ILE A 216 4.80 8.52 16.01
N LYS A 217 5.93 8.12 16.60
CA LYS A 217 6.47 8.75 17.81
C LYS A 217 6.78 10.22 17.59
N ASN A 218 7.51 10.55 16.53
CA ASN A 218 7.96 11.92 16.27
C ASN A 218 6.78 12.82 15.90
N LEU A 219 5.81 12.31 15.16
CA LEU A 219 4.53 12.97 14.89
C LEU A 219 3.80 13.32 16.18
N LEU A 220 3.56 12.34 17.06
CA LEU A 220 2.85 12.60 18.32
C LEU A 220 3.61 13.57 19.22
N LYS A 221 4.95 13.51 19.19
CA LYS A 221 5.80 14.45 19.92
C LYS A 221 5.64 15.88 19.41
N GLU A 222 5.79 16.09 18.11
CA GLU A 222 5.65 17.42 17.50
C GLU A 222 4.26 18.00 17.75
N ASP A 223 3.20 17.24 17.48
CA ASP A 223 1.82 17.73 17.63
C ASP A 223 1.46 17.99 19.11
N HIS A 224 2.03 17.22 20.05
CA HIS A 224 1.90 17.49 21.49
C HIS A 224 2.64 18.76 21.94
N GLU A 225 3.84 18.99 21.42
CA GLU A 225 4.72 20.09 21.85
C GLU A 225 4.35 21.43 21.17
N GLN A 226 3.94 21.40 19.91
CA GLN A 226 3.79 22.59 19.07
C GLN A 226 2.33 22.90 18.71
N GLY A 227 1.41 21.95 18.86
CA GLY A 227 0.01 22.15 18.49
C GLY A 227 -0.23 22.15 16.98
N ALA A 228 -1.47 22.42 16.59
CA ALA A 228 -2.01 22.18 15.24
C ALA A 228 -1.09 22.63 14.11
N SER A 229 -0.79 21.68 13.23
CA SER A 229 0.11 21.87 12.11
C SER A 229 -0.57 21.57 10.77
N ASP A 230 0.05 22.00 9.67
CA ASP A 230 -0.34 21.73 8.27
C ASP A 230 -0.26 20.23 7.88
N PHE A 231 0.03 19.35 8.84
CA PHE A 231 -0.01 17.89 8.69
C PHE A 231 -1.44 17.37 8.53
N TRP A 232 -2.37 17.95 9.27
CA TRP A 232 -3.72 17.42 9.37
C TRP A 232 -4.54 17.73 8.13
N LYS A 233 -5.59 16.94 7.94
CA LYS A 233 -6.44 16.90 6.75
C LYS A 233 -5.60 16.68 5.49
N ASN A 234 -4.75 15.65 5.51
CA ASN A 234 -3.88 15.37 4.39
C ASN A 234 -3.55 13.88 4.24
N VAL A 235 -3.07 13.50 3.06
CA VAL A 235 -2.65 12.15 2.69
C VAL A 235 -1.15 12.20 2.41
N TYR A 236 -0.38 11.25 2.93
CA TYR A 236 1.07 11.17 2.72
C TYR A 236 1.51 9.77 2.37
N ASN A 237 2.54 9.65 1.53
CA ASN A 237 3.27 8.40 1.35
C ASN A 237 4.34 8.24 2.44
N ILE A 238 4.41 7.07 3.06
CA ILE A 238 5.54 6.68 3.93
C ILE A 238 6.52 5.89 3.06
N GLY A 239 7.77 6.34 3.01
CA GLY A 239 8.86 5.70 2.27
C GLY A 239 10.19 5.84 2.99
N GLY A 240 11.16 4.99 2.65
CA GLY A 240 12.51 5.05 3.23
C GLY A 240 13.45 6.00 2.47
N GLY A 241 12.98 6.65 1.40
CA GLY A 241 13.80 7.52 0.58
C GLY A 241 14.87 6.75 -0.20
N ALA A 242 15.86 7.49 -0.73
CA ALA A 242 16.88 6.96 -1.64
C ALA A 242 17.64 5.74 -1.08
N ALA A 243 17.88 5.69 0.23
CA ALA A 243 18.60 4.59 0.87
C ALA A 243 17.84 3.25 0.90
N TYR A 244 16.58 3.25 0.46
CA TYR A 244 15.70 2.09 0.40
C TYR A 244 15.01 1.89 -0.96
N ARG A 245 15.41 2.62 -2.01
CA ARG A 245 14.91 2.42 -3.37
C ARG A 245 15.67 1.29 -4.05
N THR A 246 14.90 0.38 -4.65
CA THR A 246 15.40 -0.81 -5.35
C THR A 246 14.43 -1.22 -6.44
N THR A 247 14.82 -2.20 -7.23
CA THR A 247 13.92 -3.02 -8.04
C THR A 247 13.56 -4.33 -7.33
N GLY A 248 12.56 -5.05 -7.87
CA GLY A 248 12.26 -6.42 -7.44
C GLY A 248 13.47 -7.36 -7.56
N TYR A 249 14.26 -7.24 -8.64
CA TYR A 249 15.48 -8.01 -8.85
C TYR A 249 16.49 -7.81 -7.71
N GLU A 250 16.81 -6.56 -7.39
CA GLU A 250 17.76 -6.24 -6.32
C GLU A 250 17.24 -6.71 -4.96
N THR A 251 15.94 -6.54 -4.69
CA THR A 251 15.30 -7.02 -3.46
C THR A 251 15.57 -8.51 -3.24
N PHE A 252 15.36 -9.34 -4.27
CA PHE A 252 15.67 -10.76 -4.19
C PHE A 252 17.17 -11.02 -4.05
N ASP A 253 18.00 -10.29 -4.79
CA ASP A 253 19.44 -10.53 -4.83
C ASP A 253 20.09 -10.27 -3.45
N MET A 254 19.75 -9.16 -2.81
CA MET A 254 20.21 -8.86 -1.44
C MET A 254 19.75 -9.91 -0.43
N GLY A 255 18.49 -10.35 -0.52
CA GLY A 255 17.96 -11.39 0.36
C GLY A 255 18.69 -12.72 0.19
N PHE A 256 18.97 -13.11 -1.06
CA PHE A 256 19.61 -14.38 -1.41
C PHE A 256 21.13 -14.39 -1.19
N ALA A 257 21.78 -13.23 -1.28
CA ALA A 257 23.19 -13.08 -0.94
C ALA A 257 23.48 -13.54 0.51
N MET A 258 22.51 -13.40 1.42
CA MET A 258 22.67 -13.85 2.81
C MET A 258 22.81 -15.36 2.96
N ILE A 259 22.19 -16.15 2.08
CA ILE A 259 22.28 -17.61 2.06
C ILE A 259 23.29 -18.12 1.01
N GLY A 260 24.12 -17.22 0.45
CA GLY A 260 25.23 -17.56 -0.46
C GLY A 260 24.86 -17.71 -1.93
N GLY A 261 23.68 -17.22 -2.34
CA GLY A 261 23.25 -17.22 -3.74
C GLY A 261 23.00 -15.82 -4.28
N GLY A 262 22.13 -15.75 -5.27
CA GLY A 262 21.67 -14.54 -5.93
C GLY A 262 20.43 -14.86 -6.75
N THR A 263 19.76 -13.83 -7.28
CA THR A 263 18.47 -13.97 -7.97
C THR A 263 18.52 -15.03 -9.07
N GLU A 264 19.50 -14.95 -9.97
CA GLU A 264 19.57 -15.85 -11.13
C GLU A 264 19.90 -17.31 -10.78
N ARG A 265 20.62 -17.51 -9.67
CA ARG A 265 20.99 -18.86 -9.21
C ARG A 265 19.78 -19.60 -8.66
N PHE A 266 18.87 -18.86 -8.02
CA PHE A 266 17.75 -19.45 -7.31
C PHE A 266 16.43 -19.39 -8.07
N MET A 267 16.25 -18.41 -8.94
CA MET A 267 14.99 -18.12 -9.62
C MET A 267 15.12 -18.23 -11.14
N ARG A 268 13.96 -18.29 -11.80
CA ARG A 268 13.84 -18.24 -13.26
C ARG A 268 12.87 -17.10 -13.63
N PRO A 269 13.08 -16.39 -14.74
CA PRO A 269 12.23 -15.28 -15.15
C PRO A 269 10.74 -15.63 -15.18
N ASN A 270 10.37 -16.72 -15.87
CA ASN A 270 8.97 -17.15 -16.01
C ASN A 270 8.31 -17.70 -14.72
N TRP A 271 9.00 -17.73 -13.58
CA TRP A 271 8.36 -18.03 -12.32
C TRP A 271 7.58 -16.83 -11.78
N HIS A 272 8.01 -15.62 -12.13
CA HIS A 272 7.48 -14.37 -11.59
C HIS A 272 6.50 -13.71 -12.57
N ALA A 273 5.53 -12.99 -12.03
CA ALA A 273 4.67 -12.11 -12.82
C ALA A 273 5.48 -10.98 -13.49
N THR A 274 4.98 -10.43 -14.60
CA THR A 274 5.60 -9.29 -15.29
C THR A 274 4.85 -7.98 -15.08
N ARG A 275 3.60 -8.05 -14.61
CA ARG A 275 2.75 -6.92 -14.25
C ARG A 275 1.79 -7.30 -13.11
N ASN A 276 0.87 -6.41 -12.78
CA ASN A 276 -0.21 -6.61 -11.81
C ASN A 276 0.27 -6.80 -10.36
N PHE A 277 1.28 -6.03 -9.97
CA PHE A 277 1.80 -5.97 -8.61
C PHE A 277 2.00 -4.52 -8.20
N HIS A 278 1.76 -4.20 -6.93
CA HIS A 278 1.88 -2.83 -6.44
C HIS A 278 3.24 -2.57 -5.80
N CYS A 279 3.86 -1.45 -6.14
CA CYS A 279 4.95 -0.74 -5.45
C CYS A 279 5.42 0.39 -6.39
N MET A 280 6.14 1.37 -5.85
CA MET A 280 6.78 2.42 -6.64
C MET A 280 7.90 3.11 -5.85
N TRP A 281 8.63 4.00 -6.50
CA TRP A 281 9.42 5.03 -5.82
C TRP A 281 8.58 6.27 -5.61
N PHE A 282 8.80 7.00 -4.51
CA PHE A 282 7.99 8.16 -4.19
C PHE A 282 8.70 9.46 -4.49
N ALA A 283 8.01 10.34 -5.22
CA ALA A 283 8.45 11.72 -5.44
C ALA A 283 8.18 12.61 -4.21
N ASP A 284 7.38 12.15 -3.24
CA ASP A 284 6.86 12.95 -2.13
C ASP A 284 6.99 12.31 -0.74
N SER A 285 7.64 11.13 -0.60
CA SER A 285 7.84 10.48 0.70
C SER A 285 8.77 11.28 1.63
N ASP A 286 9.57 12.18 1.06
CA ASP A 286 10.50 13.06 1.76
C ASP A 286 9.79 14.17 2.55
N VAL A 287 8.51 14.44 2.29
CA VAL A 287 7.69 15.40 3.03
C VAL A 287 7.62 15.00 4.51
N LEU A 288 7.34 13.73 4.79
CA LEU A 288 7.30 13.21 6.16
C LEU A 288 8.68 13.17 6.79
N GLU A 289 9.74 12.92 6.00
CA GLU A 289 11.10 12.85 6.53
C GLU A 289 11.62 14.22 6.94
N ARG A 290 11.47 15.24 6.09
CA ARG A 290 11.83 16.63 6.42
C ARG A 290 11.17 17.11 7.70
N ARG A 291 9.95 16.65 7.94
CA ARG A 291 9.14 17.06 9.08
C ARG A 291 9.49 16.30 10.35
N TYR A 292 9.52 14.98 10.26
CA TYR A 292 9.54 14.11 11.44
C TYR A 292 10.87 13.40 11.65
N ALA A 293 11.83 13.49 10.73
CA ALA A 293 13.16 12.87 10.82
C ALA A 293 13.09 11.41 11.34
N TYR A 294 12.41 10.55 10.58
CA TYR A 294 12.08 9.18 11.00
C TYR A 294 12.92 8.11 10.31
N GLN A 295 13.48 8.42 9.14
CA GLN A 295 14.40 7.57 8.43
C GLN A 295 15.76 7.61 9.12
N SER A 296 16.25 6.46 9.58
CA SER A 296 17.47 6.43 10.41
C SER A 296 18.61 5.57 9.87
N ARG A 297 18.34 4.75 8.84
CA ARG A 297 19.27 3.73 8.33
C ARG A 297 19.10 3.52 6.83
N SER A 298 19.81 2.52 6.28
CA SER A 298 19.72 2.10 4.88
C SER A 298 19.21 0.66 4.73
N MET A 299 18.91 0.25 3.51
CA MET A 299 18.60 -1.15 3.23
C MET A 299 19.79 -2.09 3.50
N ALA A 300 21.01 -1.65 3.18
CA ALA A 300 22.24 -2.40 3.47
C ALA A 300 22.42 -2.65 4.98
N ASP A 301 22.13 -1.63 5.80
CA ASP A 301 22.09 -1.73 7.25
C ASP A 301 21.09 -2.77 7.75
N PHE A 302 19.89 -2.76 7.19
CA PHE A 302 18.84 -3.72 7.54
C PHE A 302 19.32 -5.16 7.29
N TRP A 303 19.82 -5.46 6.08
CA TRP A 303 20.31 -6.79 5.76
C TRP A 303 21.54 -7.20 6.59
N SER A 304 22.42 -6.25 6.91
CA SER A 304 23.54 -6.48 7.84
C SER A 304 23.06 -6.93 9.22
N ASP A 305 22.02 -6.29 9.76
CA ASP A 305 21.43 -6.66 11.03
C ASP A 305 20.74 -8.03 11.00
N ILE A 306 19.98 -8.33 9.94
CA ILE A 306 19.37 -9.65 9.75
C ILE A 306 20.44 -10.73 9.73
N LYS A 307 21.54 -10.52 9.00
CA LYS A 307 22.67 -11.45 8.96
C LYS A 307 23.34 -11.64 10.32
N LYS A 308 23.52 -10.56 11.10
CA LYS A 308 24.10 -10.62 12.46
C LYS A 308 23.24 -11.43 13.42
N LYS A 309 21.91 -11.30 13.33
CA LYS A 309 20.96 -12.04 14.18
C LYS A 309 20.76 -13.49 13.74
N ASN A 310 20.84 -13.76 12.44
CA ASN A 310 20.57 -15.07 11.85
C ASN A 310 21.85 -15.70 11.28
N LYS A 311 22.89 -15.82 12.11
CA LYS A 311 24.20 -16.35 11.69
C LYS A 311 24.12 -17.75 11.05
N TYR A 312 23.08 -18.52 11.39
CA TYR A 312 22.84 -19.85 10.83
C TYR A 312 22.52 -19.83 9.32
N PHE A 313 22.09 -18.71 8.73
CA PHE A 313 21.95 -18.61 7.26
C PHE A 313 23.27 -18.83 6.53
N ALA A 314 24.41 -18.52 7.17
CA ALA A 314 25.71 -18.82 6.61
C ALA A 314 25.98 -20.33 6.46
N LEU A 315 25.27 -21.19 7.21
CA LEU A 315 25.37 -22.66 7.09
C LEU A 315 24.77 -23.18 5.78
N ALA A 316 23.96 -22.37 5.08
CA ALA A 316 23.43 -22.73 3.76
C ALA A 316 24.44 -22.51 2.63
N LYS A 317 25.47 -21.67 2.82
CA LYS A 317 26.49 -21.34 1.80
C LYS A 317 27.20 -22.54 1.16
N PRO A 318 27.60 -23.60 1.89
CA PRO A 318 28.22 -24.77 1.26
C PRO A 318 27.24 -25.65 0.48
N ILE A 319 25.92 -25.45 0.64
CA ILE A 319 24.91 -26.24 -0.07
C ILE A 319 24.84 -25.75 -1.53
N PRO A 320 24.89 -26.65 -2.53
CA PRO A 320 24.77 -26.26 -3.93
C PRO A 320 23.50 -25.43 -4.19
N SER A 321 23.63 -24.32 -4.92
CA SER A 321 22.51 -23.40 -5.11
C SER A 321 21.29 -24.05 -5.79
N SER A 322 21.52 -25.07 -6.64
CA SER A 322 20.47 -25.86 -7.28
C SER A 322 19.63 -26.65 -6.26
N TRP A 323 20.23 -27.12 -5.17
CA TRP A 323 19.53 -27.83 -4.11
C TRP A 323 18.68 -26.88 -3.27
N ILE A 324 19.23 -25.72 -2.91
CA ILE A 324 18.47 -24.67 -2.21
C ILE A 324 17.28 -24.23 -3.07
N SER A 325 17.53 -23.94 -4.35
CA SER A 325 16.48 -23.58 -5.31
C SER A 325 15.39 -24.65 -5.38
N ALA A 326 15.76 -25.93 -5.48
CA ALA A 326 14.82 -27.03 -5.56
C ALA A 326 13.98 -27.19 -4.28
N LEU A 327 14.61 -27.15 -3.10
CA LEU A 327 13.96 -27.45 -1.82
C LEU A 327 13.13 -26.28 -1.26
N VAL A 328 13.54 -25.04 -1.54
CA VAL A 328 12.89 -23.84 -1.04
C VAL A 328 11.96 -23.25 -2.10
N PHE A 329 12.50 -22.81 -3.25
CA PHE A 329 11.75 -21.98 -4.19
C PHE A 329 10.92 -22.79 -5.19
N LYS A 330 11.51 -23.82 -5.83
CA LYS A 330 10.80 -24.65 -6.81
C LYS A 330 9.60 -25.39 -6.20
N ARG A 331 9.67 -25.73 -4.90
CA ARG A 331 8.55 -26.29 -4.15
C ARG A 331 7.35 -25.34 -4.11
N LEU A 332 7.59 -24.03 -3.95
CA LEU A 332 6.55 -23.02 -3.88
C LEU A 332 5.83 -22.79 -5.21
N LEU A 333 6.42 -23.20 -6.34
CA LEU A 333 5.74 -23.17 -7.65
C LEU A 333 4.50 -24.06 -7.72
N LYS A 334 4.30 -24.97 -6.74
CA LYS A 334 3.10 -25.79 -6.60
C LYS A 334 2.04 -25.15 -5.73
N ASP A 335 2.34 -24.03 -5.08
CA ASP A 335 1.37 -23.32 -4.27
C ASP A 335 0.28 -22.70 -5.14
N LYS A 336 -0.95 -22.65 -4.61
CA LYS A 336 -2.12 -22.13 -5.35
C LYS A 336 -2.00 -20.65 -5.69
N ASN A 337 -1.15 -19.91 -5.00
CA ASN A 337 -0.88 -18.50 -5.27
C ASN A 337 0.31 -18.27 -6.21
N ALA A 338 0.99 -19.32 -6.71
CA ALA A 338 2.14 -19.14 -7.60
C ALA A 338 1.70 -18.87 -9.06
N PRO A 339 2.17 -17.80 -9.72
CA PRO A 339 1.86 -17.51 -11.13
C PRO A 339 2.22 -18.66 -12.08
N TYR A 340 3.34 -19.33 -11.84
CA TYR A 340 3.74 -20.51 -12.58
C TYR A 340 2.66 -21.61 -12.58
N ARG A 341 2.02 -21.86 -11.42
CA ARG A 341 0.98 -22.87 -11.30
C ARG A 341 -0.27 -22.50 -12.10
N TRP A 342 -0.68 -21.23 -12.05
CA TRP A 342 -1.84 -20.74 -12.82
C TRP A 342 -1.68 -20.99 -14.31
N VAL A 343 -0.47 -20.79 -14.84
CA VAL A 343 -0.16 -21.10 -16.24
C VAL A 343 -0.27 -22.61 -16.51
N LYS A 344 0.27 -23.46 -15.62
CA LYS A 344 0.20 -24.92 -15.77
C LYS A 344 -1.21 -25.49 -15.65
N GLU A 345 -2.07 -24.86 -14.87
CA GLU A 345 -3.47 -25.25 -14.68
C GLU A 345 -4.43 -24.55 -15.65
N GLY A 346 -3.95 -23.63 -16.50
CA GLY A 346 -4.77 -22.92 -17.47
C GLY A 346 -5.76 -21.92 -16.84
N ASN A 347 -5.39 -21.25 -15.75
CA ASN A 347 -6.22 -20.18 -15.17
C ASN A 347 -6.10 -18.89 -16.02
N GLU A 348 -6.89 -18.83 -17.09
CA GLU A 348 -6.82 -17.78 -18.10
C GLU A 348 -6.98 -16.36 -17.54
N GLY A 349 -7.89 -16.13 -16.59
CA GLY A 349 -8.09 -14.81 -15.99
C GLY A 349 -6.85 -14.31 -15.26
N ARG A 350 -6.19 -15.17 -14.48
CA ARG A 350 -4.91 -14.82 -13.82
C ARG A 350 -3.76 -14.72 -14.81
N ILE A 351 -3.71 -15.59 -15.82
CA ILE A 351 -2.68 -15.49 -16.87
C ILE A 351 -2.79 -14.13 -17.59
N LYS A 352 -4.00 -13.73 -17.99
CA LYS A 352 -4.24 -12.43 -18.62
C LYS A 352 -3.86 -11.29 -17.67
N ALA A 353 -4.34 -11.28 -16.43
CA ALA A 353 -4.03 -10.22 -15.48
C ALA A 353 -2.51 -10.05 -15.24
N PHE A 354 -1.77 -11.14 -15.00
CA PHE A 354 -0.37 -11.08 -14.55
C PHE A 354 0.68 -11.15 -15.68
N PHE A 355 0.29 -11.57 -16.89
CA PHE A 355 1.20 -11.76 -18.03
C PHE A 355 0.69 -11.17 -19.34
N GLY A 356 -0.55 -10.68 -19.43
CA GLY A 356 -1.20 -10.31 -20.69
C GLY A 356 -1.72 -11.51 -21.48
N SER A 357 -0.89 -12.54 -21.65
CA SER A 357 -1.31 -13.80 -22.25
C SER A 357 -0.36 -14.96 -21.92
N LYS A 358 -0.79 -16.20 -22.20
CA LYS A 358 0.10 -17.36 -22.12
C LYS A 358 1.29 -17.25 -23.08
N LYS A 359 1.07 -16.66 -24.26
CA LYS A 359 2.13 -16.45 -25.27
C LYS A 359 3.21 -15.52 -24.77
N GLU A 360 2.84 -14.44 -24.08
CA GLU A 360 3.82 -13.54 -23.45
C GLU A 360 4.57 -14.25 -22.33
N TRP A 361 3.90 -15.07 -21.52
CA TRP A 361 4.58 -15.90 -20.51
C TRP A 361 5.60 -16.87 -21.13
N GLU A 362 5.26 -17.51 -22.26
CA GLU A 362 6.16 -18.42 -22.97
C GLU A 362 7.40 -17.70 -23.52
N ARG A 363 7.26 -16.44 -23.97
CA ARG A 363 8.37 -15.60 -24.46
C ARG A 363 9.38 -15.24 -23.37
N ILE A 364 8.95 -15.09 -22.11
CA ILE A 364 9.84 -14.82 -20.98
C ILE A 364 10.90 -15.92 -20.84
N GLY A 365 10.48 -17.18 -21.02
CA GLY A 365 11.38 -18.33 -20.92
C GLY A 365 11.95 -18.59 -19.52
N GLU A 366 12.69 -19.69 -19.39
CA GLU A 366 13.32 -20.08 -18.11
C GLU A 366 14.71 -19.46 -17.93
N LYS A 367 15.37 -19.06 -19.01
CA LYS A 367 16.75 -18.57 -18.96
C LYS A 367 16.79 -17.06 -18.82
N TRP A 368 17.84 -16.57 -18.18
CA TRP A 368 18.09 -15.14 -18.00
C TRP A 368 18.68 -14.45 -19.24
N ASP A 369 19.27 -15.21 -20.17
CA ASP A 369 19.90 -14.70 -21.40
C ASP A 369 18.90 -14.02 -22.38
N GLY A 370 17.59 -14.18 -22.16
CA GLY A 370 16.53 -13.52 -22.92
C GLY A 370 15.62 -12.60 -22.09
N PHE A 371 15.95 -12.32 -20.84
CA PHE A 371 15.14 -11.47 -19.96
C PHE A 371 15.93 -10.21 -19.57
N SER A 372 15.49 -9.05 -20.06
CA SER A 372 16.12 -7.76 -19.73
C SER A 372 15.85 -7.35 -18.29
N VAL A 373 16.92 -7.19 -17.50
CA VAL A 373 16.87 -6.69 -16.12
C VAL A 373 17.15 -5.19 -16.08
N TRP A 374 16.20 -4.43 -15.55
CA TRP A 374 16.25 -2.96 -15.54
C TRP A 374 17.44 -2.42 -14.76
N CYS A 375 17.67 -2.90 -13.53
CA CYS A 375 18.78 -2.44 -12.68
C CYS A 375 20.18 -2.78 -13.22
N LYS A 376 20.26 -3.55 -14.31
CA LYS A 376 21.48 -3.86 -15.04
C LYS A 376 21.64 -3.07 -16.34
N ASN A 377 20.74 -2.14 -16.63
CA ASN A 377 20.65 -1.40 -17.89
C ASN A 377 20.47 -2.29 -19.13
N GLU A 378 19.74 -3.40 -18.99
CA GLU A 378 19.48 -4.32 -20.12
C GLU A 378 18.19 -3.96 -20.88
N ILE A 379 17.49 -2.90 -20.48
CA ILE A 379 16.30 -2.38 -21.17
C ILE A 379 16.74 -1.25 -22.10
N ALA A 380 16.48 -1.41 -23.39
CA ALA A 380 16.85 -0.43 -24.41
C ALA A 380 16.16 0.92 -24.16
N GLY A 381 16.93 2.01 -24.25
CA GLY A 381 16.42 3.38 -24.07
C GLY A 381 16.30 3.85 -22.61
N HIS A 382 16.63 2.98 -21.65
CA HIS A 382 16.57 3.28 -20.22
C HIS A 382 17.96 3.34 -19.58
N ASN A 383 18.11 4.20 -18.57
CA ASN A 383 19.33 4.35 -17.79
C ASN A 383 18.99 4.34 -16.30
N TYR A 384 19.12 3.17 -15.68
CA TYR A 384 18.72 2.94 -14.30
C TYR A 384 19.40 3.88 -13.31
N GLN A 385 20.69 4.19 -13.51
CA GLN A 385 21.41 5.07 -12.59
C GLN A 385 20.92 6.52 -12.63
N GLU A 386 20.40 6.97 -13.78
CA GLU A 386 19.73 8.28 -13.88
C GLU A 386 18.31 8.21 -13.33
N GLU A 387 17.58 7.14 -13.66
CA GLU A 387 16.15 6.99 -13.37
C GLU A 387 15.84 6.79 -11.88
N ILE A 388 16.75 6.21 -11.09
CA ILE A 388 16.59 6.03 -9.64
C ILE A 388 16.82 7.30 -8.81
N GLU A 389 17.39 8.34 -9.42
CA GLU A 389 17.66 9.60 -8.73
C GLU A 389 16.37 10.45 -8.60
N PRO A 390 16.12 11.11 -7.44
CA PRO A 390 14.93 11.95 -7.24
C PRO A 390 14.70 13.00 -8.32
N SER A 391 15.77 13.53 -8.93
CA SER A 391 15.67 14.52 -10.01
C SER A 391 14.97 13.98 -11.26
N TYR A 392 14.91 12.65 -11.43
CA TYR A 392 14.20 12.03 -12.54
C TYR A 392 12.68 12.03 -12.36
N ALA A 393 12.18 12.16 -11.12
CA ALA A 393 10.75 12.12 -10.81
C ALA A 393 9.93 13.14 -11.60
N GLU A 394 10.48 14.33 -11.86
CA GLU A 394 9.79 15.38 -12.64
C GLU A 394 9.56 14.97 -14.10
N ARG A 395 10.43 14.13 -14.68
CA ARG A 395 10.29 13.65 -16.07
C ARG A 395 9.17 12.62 -16.23
N CYS A 396 8.84 11.91 -15.16
CA CYS A 396 7.75 10.93 -15.11
C CYS A 396 6.49 11.51 -14.46
N LYS A 397 6.42 12.83 -14.26
CA LYS A 397 5.33 13.47 -13.53
C LYS A 397 4.02 13.32 -14.29
N LEU A 398 3.10 12.53 -13.73
CA LEU A 398 1.76 12.34 -14.29
C LEU A 398 0.93 13.63 -14.23
N SER A 399 0.13 13.88 -15.26
CA SER A 399 -0.86 14.95 -15.27
C SER A 399 -2.06 14.57 -14.41
N HIS A 400 -2.56 15.52 -13.62
CA HIS A 400 -3.80 15.36 -12.85
C HIS A 400 -5.00 16.05 -13.51
N GLY A 401 -4.83 16.60 -14.71
CA GLY A 401 -5.87 17.33 -15.45
C GLY A 401 -6.12 18.77 -14.98
N TYR A 402 -5.28 19.28 -14.08
CA TYR A 402 -5.26 20.67 -13.61
C TYR A 402 -3.82 21.03 -13.19
N ASP A 403 -3.55 22.30 -12.90
CA ASP A 403 -2.25 22.73 -12.39
C ASP A 403 -2.11 22.36 -10.90
N ASP A 404 -1.48 21.21 -10.65
CA ASP A 404 -1.27 20.67 -9.31
C ASP A 404 -0.13 21.35 -8.53
N SER A 405 0.57 22.31 -9.15
CA SER A 405 1.56 23.15 -8.47
C SER A 405 0.96 24.35 -7.74
N LYS A 406 -0.30 24.71 -8.07
CA LYS A 406 -1.04 25.79 -7.41
C LYS A 406 -1.17 25.51 -5.90
N PRO A 407 -0.99 26.54 -5.04
CA PRO A 407 -1.37 26.45 -3.64
C PRO A 407 -2.83 26.04 -3.49
N ASN A 408 -3.15 25.29 -2.44
CA ASN A 408 -4.52 24.79 -2.22
C ASN A 408 -5.56 25.92 -2.16
N ALA A 409 -5.21 27.08 -1.58
CA ALA A 409 -6.07 28.26 -1.52
C ALA A 409 -6.36 28.90 -2.89
N GLU A 410 -5.56 28.57 -3.91
CA GLU A 410 -5.68 29.11 -5.26
C GLU A 410 -6.47 28.22 -6.21
N ILE A 411 -6.86 27.01 -5.78
CA ILE A 411 -7.67 26.09 -6.57
C ILE A 411 -9.07 26.65 -6.73
N ASP A 412 -9.53 26.77 -7.98
CA ASP A 412 -10.84 27.33 -8.33
C ASP A 412 -11.73 26.33 -9.08
N LEU A 413 -12.95 26.77 -9.44
CA LEU A 413 -13.92 25.93 -10.14
C LEU A 413 -13.39 25.40 -11.49
N ALA A 414 -12.59 26.20 -12.20
CA ALA A 414 -12.07 25.81 -13.51
C ALA A 414 -11.08 24.65 -13.38
N ASP A 415 -10.26 24.65 -12.34
CA ASP A 415 -9.39 23.52 -12.00
C ASP A 415 -10.21 22.25 -11.73
N LEU A 416 -11.29 22.34 -10.94
CA LEU A 416 -12.16 21.19 -10.64
C LEU A 416 -12.80 20.60 -11.90
N GLN A 417 -13.36 21.47 -12.75
CA GLN A 417 -14.01 21.06 -13.99
C GLN A 417 -12.99 20.49 -15.00
N SER A 418 -11.77 21.04 -15.05
CA SER A 418 -10.70 20.50 -15.89
C SER A 418 -10.26 19.11 -15.42
N ALA A 419 -10.04 18.95 -14.11
CA ALA A 419 -9.68 17.67 -13.51
C ALA A 419 -10.75 16.59 -13.73
N ALA A 420 -12.03 16.95 -13.66
CA ALA A 420 -13.15 16.04 -13.93
C ALA A 420 -13.19 15.60 -15.40
N ARG A 421 -13.07 16.55 -16.34
CA ARG A 421 -13.03 16.25 -17.78
C ARG A 421 -11.87 15.34 -18.14
N PHE A 422 -10.69 15.57 -17.57
CA PHE A 422 -9.52 14.72 -17.77
C PHE A 422 -9.70 13.29 -17.20
N ARG A 423 -10.64 13.10 -16.27
CA ARG A 423 -11.06 11.78 -15.76
C ARG A 423 -12.25 11.17 -16.53
N GLY A 424 -12.60 11.77 -17.68
CA GLY A 424 -13.72 11.35 -18.53
C GLY A 424 -15.09 11.69 -17.98
N GLY A 425 -15.17 12.56 -16.97
CA GLY A 425 -16.42 12.93 -16.31
C GLY A 425 -16.64 14.43 -16.21
N GLU A 426 -17.51 14.83 -15.29
CA GLU A 426 -17.91 16.22 -15.06
C GLU A 426 -17.97 16.55 -13.57
N CYS A 427 -17.60 17.80 -13.24
CA CYS A 427 -17.93 18.42 -11.96
C CYS A 427 -19.21 19.23 -12.20
N GLU A 428 -20.29 18.86 -11.52
CA GLU A 428 -21.64 19.41 -11.77
C GLU A 428 -21.86 20.75 -11.04
N ALA A 429 -20.88 21.20 -10.25
CA ALA A 429 -20.92 22.47 -9.55
C ALA A 429 -20.90 23.67 -10.51
N THR A 430 -21.80 24.63 -10.28
CA THR A 430 -21.87 25.91 -11.02
C THR A 430 -21.17 27.05 -10.29
N ALA A 431 -20.93 26.90 -8.99
CA ALA A 431 -20.19 27.83 -8.15
C ALA A 431 -19.33 27.04 -7.16
N PHE A 432 -18.19 27.61 -6.79
CA PHE A 432 -17.25 27.02 -5.82
C PHE A 432 -16.53 28.15 -5.09
N GLU A 433 -16.45 28.04 -3.77
CA GLU A 433 -15.61 28.93 -2.96
C GLU A 433 -14.15 28.55 -3.19
N LYS A 434 -13.41 29.44 -3.85
CA LYS A 434 -12.01 29.23 -4.20
C LYS A 434 -11.21 28.82 -2.95
N GLY A 435 -10.48 27.71 -3.06
CA GLY A 435 -9.67 27.14 -1.99
C GLY A 435 -10.40 26.24 -0.99
N ASP A 436 -11.73 26.12 -1.02
CA ASP A 436 -12.46 25.23 -0.12
C ASP A 436 -12.40 23.76 -0.60
N LEU A 437 -11.25 23.12 -0.38
CA LEU A 437 -11.04 21.75 -0.82
C LEU A 437 -11.90 20.71 -0.08
N TYR A 438 -12.62 21.08 0.98
CA TYR A 438 -13.42 20.15 1.79
C TYR A 438 -14.93 20.33 1.61
N ALA A 439 -15.38 21.27 0.77
CA ALA A 439 -16.76 21.36 0.33
C ALA A 439 -17.25 20.05 -0.29
N THR A 440 -18.48 19.65 -0.02
CA THR A 440 -19.11 18.52 -0.74
C THR A 440 -19.65 19.00 -2.07
N LEU A 441 -19.17 18.42 -3.17
CA LEU A 441 -19.63 18.71 -4.53
C LEU A 441 -20.18 17.45 -5.21
N ASP A 442 -21.06 17.67 -6.20
CA ASP A 442 -21.57 16.62 -7.08
C ASP A 442 -20.66 16.45 -8.30
N TRP A 443 -20.37 15.18 -8.61
CA TRP A 443 -19.51 14.74 -9.70
C TRP A 443 -20.20 13.63 -10.47
N LYS A 444 -19.83 13.46 -11.73
CA LYS A 444 -20.27 12.33 -12.54
C LYS A 444 -19.13 11.74 -13.33
N CYS A 445 -19.02 10.42 -13.37
CA CYS A 445 -17.94 9.72 -14.07
C CYS A 445 -18.31 9.35 -15.51
N ALA A 446 -17.33 8.84 -16.26
CA ALA A 446 -17.49 8.38 -17.64
C ALA A 446 -18.51 7.23 -17.82
N GLU A 447 -18.82 6.49 -16.75
CA GLU A 447 -19.85 5.44 -16.75
C GLU A 447 -21.25 6.00 -16.42
N GLY A 448 -21.39 7.31 -16.24
CA GLY A 448 -22.66 7.97 -15.95
C GLY A 448 -23.11 7.93 -14.49
N HIS A 449 -22.29 7.40 -13.57
CA HIS A 449 -22.61 7.42 -12.14
C HIS A 449 -22.41 8.83 -11.57
N SER A 450 -23.45 9.37 -10.93
CA SER A 450 -23.36 10.57 -10.09
C SER A 450 -22.94 10.21 -8.66
N PHE A 451 -22.07 11.00 -8.05
CA PHE A 451 -21.57 10.79 -6.69
C PHE A 451 -21.10 12.09 -6.04
N GLN A 452 -21.08 12.10 -4.70
CA GLN A 452 -20.58 13.22 -3.91
C GLN A 452 -19.15 12.97 -3.45
N ALA A 453 -18.32 14.02 -3.51
CA ALA A 453 -16.96 14.00 -3.01
C ALA A 453 -16.46 15.42 -2.74
N SER A 454 -15.47 15.55 -1.86
CA SER A 454 -14.73 16.81 -1.74
C SER A 454 -13.72 16.99 -2.88
N PRO A 455 -13.39 18.22 -3.30
CA PRO A 455 -12.26 18.48 -4.17
C PRO A 455 -10.96 17.85 -3.68
N PHE A 456 -10.70 17.84 -2.38
CA PHE A 456 -9.53 17.19 -1.79
C PHE A 456 -9.52 15.70 -2.12
N THR A 457 -10.63 15.00 -1.87
CA THR A 457 -10.78 13.56 -2.16
C THR A 457 -10.45 13.26 -3.64
N VAL A 458 -10.92 14.11 -4.56
CA VAL A 458 -10.76 13.89 -6.01
C VAL A 458 -9.37 14.30 -6.52
N LEU A 459 -8.99 15.54 -6.29
CA LEU A 459 -7.78 16.14 -6.88
C LEU A 459 -6.52 15.75 -6.11
N LYS A 460 -6.57 15.77 -4.78
CA LYS A 460 -5.38 15.62 -3.93
C LYS A 460 -5.18 14.18 -3.47
N ALA A 461 -6.23 13.48 -3.06
CA ALA A 461 -6.12 12.08 -2.68
C ALA A 461 -6.14 11.11 -3.88
N GLY A 462 -6.58 11.55 -5.06
CA GLY A 462 -6.59 10.75 -6.30
C GLY A 462 -7.77 9.77 -6.40
N HIS A 463 -8.74 9.83 -5.49
CA HIS A 463 -9.96 9.02 -5.59
C HIS A 463 -10.87 9.56 -6.69
N TRP A 464 -11.72 8.70 -7.26
CA TRP A 464 -12.69 9.14 -8.27
C TRP A 464 -14.09 8.60 -7.95
N CYS A 465 -14.65 7.78 -8.84
CA CYS A 465 -15.99 7.26 -8.71
C CYS A 465 -16.06 6.03 -7.79
N PRO A 466 -16.77 6.12 -6.64
CA PRO A 466 -16.93 4.99 -5.73
C PRO A 466 -17.82 3.87 -6.30
N HIS A 467 -18.58 4.13 -7.37
CA HIS A 467 -19.42 3.12 -8.01
C HIS A 467 -18.67 2.27 -9.05
N CYS A 468 -17.59 2.80 -9.63
CA CYS A 468 -16.71 2.05 -10.52
C CYS A 468 -15.75 1.15 -9.73
N ILE A 469 -15.40 1.55 -8.51
CA ILE A 469 -14.58 0.77 -7.58
C ILE A 469 -15.50 -0.15 -6.76
N ARG A 470 -15.42 -1.46 -6.98
CA ARG A 470 -16.26 -2.44 -6.28
C ARG A 470 -15.41 -3.59 -5.75
N GLU A 471 -15.71 -4.03 -4.54
CA GLU A 471 -15.08 -5.22 -3.98
C GLU A 471 -15.29 -6.44 -4.89
N GLY A 472 -14.25 -7.23 -5.06
CA GLY A 472 -14.27 -8.42 -5.91
C GLY A 472 -14.49 -8.17 -7.40
N ARG A 473 -14.37 -6.93 -7.90
CA ARG A 473 -14.49 -6.61 -9.34
C ARG A 473 -13.46 -5.58 -9.81
N TRP A 474 -12.88 -5.81 -10.99
CA TRP A 474 -11.90 -4.94 -11.63
C TRP A 474 -12.23 -4.77 -13.11
N ASN A 475 -12.38 -3.53 -13.56
CA ASN A 475 -12.74 -3.16 -14.94
C ASN A 475 -11.82 -2.06 -15.50
N PHE A 476 -10.56 -2.01 -15.05
CA PHE A 476 -9.64 -0.93 -15.40
C PHE A 476 -9.28 -0.88 -16.88
N ASP A 477 -9.32 -2.01 -17.61
CA ASP A 477 -9.23 -2.03 -19.08
C ASP A 477 -10.29 -1.13 -19.72
N LEU A 478 -11.55 -1.24 -19.27
CA LEU A 478 -12.66 -0.45 -19.79
C LEU A 478 -12.61 1.00 -19.31
N LEU A 479 -12.26 1.21 -18.04
CA LEU A 479 -12.18 2.56 -17.46
C LEU A 479 -11.06 3.38 -18.10
N ALA A 480 -9.89 2.80 -18.35
CA ALA A 480 -8.75 3.49 -18.95
C ALA A 480 -9.06 4.03 -20.35
N LYS A 481 -9.94 3.38 -21.13
CA LYS A 481 -10.35 3.86 -22.46
C LYS A 481 -11.12 5.18 -22.42
N LYS A 482 -11.83 5.43 -21.32
CA LYS A 482 -12.66 6.63 -21.15
C LYS A 482 -12.07 7.62 -20.17
N ASN A 483 -11.03 7.23 -19.43
CA ASN A 483 -10.43 8.02 -18.36
C ASN A 483 -8.92 8.22 -18.65
N PRO A 484 -8.55 9.32 -19.34
CA PRO A 484 -7.16 9.66 -19.62
C PRO A 484 -6.26 9.67 -18.37
N PHE A 485 -6.79 10.06 -17.21
CA PHE A 485 -6.05 10.02 -15.95
C PHE A 485 -5.59 8.60 -15.59
N TYR A 486 -6.44 7.58 -15.76
CA TYR A 486 -6.07 6.17 -15.56
C TYR A 486 -5.18 5.61 -16.68
N ALA A 487 -5.46 6.00 -17.93
CA ALA A 487 -4.73 5.55 -19.11
C ALA A 487 -3.23 5.80 -19.04
N GLN A 488 -2.81 6.91 -18.42
CA GLN A 488 -1.40 7.30 -18.27
C GLN A 488 -0.51 6.18 -17.72
N VAL A 489 -1.03 5.34 -16.82
CA VAL A 489 -0.27 4.27 -16.18
C VAL A 489 -0.80 2.89 -16.54
N TRP A 490 -2.10 2.75 -16.80
CA TRP A 490 -2.65 1.45 -17.18
C TRP A 490 -1.97 0.90 -18.43
N TYR A 491 -1.73 1.77 -19.41
CA TYR A 491 -1.10 1.42 -20.69
C TYR A 491 0.43 1.26 -20.64
N ASP A 492 1.06 1.43 -19.48
CA ASP A 492 2.48 1.05 -19.31
C ASP A 492 2.69 -0.46 -19.36
N SER A 493 1.61 -1.23 -19.17
CA SER A 493 1.68 -2.68 -19.07
C SER A 493 0.50 -3.41 -19.71
N HIS A 494 -0.52 -2.70 -20.19
CA HIS A 494 -1.68 -3.26 -20.88
C HIS A 494 -1.82 -2.62 -22.27
N GLU A 495 -2.20 -3.42 -23.26
CA GLU A 495 -2.49 -2.89 -24.60
C GLU A 495 -3.80 -2.10 -24.59
N GLN A 496 -3.93 -1.08 -25.46
CA GLN A 496 -5.12 -0.23 -25.51
C GLN A 496 -6.39 -0.98 -25.95
N ASP A 497 -6.24 -2.11 -26.62
CA ASP A 497 -7.33 -2.98 -27.06
C ASP A 497 -7.73 -4.03 -25.99
N GLU A 498 -7.00 -4.15 -24.88
CA GLU A 498 -7.44 -4.98 -23.75
C GLU A 498 -8.81 -4.50 -23.23
N ASN A 499 -9.71 -5.46 -22.96
CA ASN A 499 -11.14 -5.21 -22.73
C ASN A 499 -11.72 -6.17 -21.68
N ALA A 500 -10.95 -6.54 -20.65
CA ALA A 500 -11.40 -7.53 -19.68
C ALA A 500 -12.07 -6.91 -18.45
N LEU A 501 -13.15 -7.56 -18.03
CA LEU A 501 -13.74 -7.46 -16.71
C LEU A 501 -13.31 -8.67 -15.90
N TYR A 502 -12.81 -8.45 -14.68
CA TYR A 502 -12.36 -9.50 -13.77
C TYR A 502 -13.19 -9.48 -12.49
N TRP A 503 -13.51 -10.64 -11.92
CA TRP A 503 -14.21 -10.74 -10.65
C TRP A 503 -13.96 -12.05 -9.92
N PHE A 504 -14.34 -12.12 -8.65
CA PHE A 504 -14.49 -13.37 -7.92
C PHE A 504 -15.96 -13.81 -7.91
N ASP A 505 -16.22 -15.09 -8.16
CA ASP A 505 -17.56 -15.67 -8.00
C ASP A 505 -17.89 -15.98 -6.52
N GLU A 506 -19.05 -16.58 -6.27
CA GLU A 506 -19.53 -16.90 -4.92
C GLU A 506 -18.59 -17.86 -4.16
N ASP A 507 -17.87 -18.73 -4.88
CA ASP A 507 -16.88 -19.65 -4.33
C ASP A 507 -15.48 -19.00 -4.21
N HIS A 508 -15.35 -17.70 -4.47
CA HIS A 508 -14.08 -16.98 -4.54
C HIS A 508 -13.11 -17.53 -5.60
N ALA A 509 -13.63 -18.14 -6.66
CA ALA A 509 -12.83 -18.48 -7.82
C ALA A 509 -12.66 -17.26 -8.75
N SER A 510 -11.46 -17.08 -9.28
CA SER A 510 -11.16 -15.99 -10.22
C SER A 510 -11.87 -16.22 -11.55
N ARG A 511 -12.66 -15.24 -11.98
CA ARG A 511 -13.38 -15.20 -13.26
C ARG A 511 -12.99 -13.96 -14.05
N PHE A 512 -13.10 -14.05 -15.37
CA PHE A 512 -12.93 -12.92 -16.26
C PHE A 512 -13.81 -13.08 -17.51
N GLU A 513 -14.08 -11.97 -18.17
CA GLU A 513 -14.80 -11.90 -19.44
C GLU A 513 -14.14 -10.82 -20.30
N VAL A 514 -13.90 -11.12 -21.58
CA VAL A 514 -13.48 -10.12 -22.55
C VAL A 514 -14.75 -9.48 -23.12
N THR A 515 -14.94 -8.21 -22.86
CA THR A 515 -16.06 -7.43 -23.38
C THR A 515 -15.81 -7.15 -24.87
N PRO A 516 -16.83 -7.28 -25.74
CA PRO A 516 -16.73 -6.99 -27.17
C PRO A 516 -16.24 -5.58 -27.51
#